data_AF-A0A843IS95-F1
#
_entry.id   AF-A0A843IS95-F1
#
_cell.length_a   1.000
_cell.length_b   1.000
_cell.length_c   1.000
_cell.angle_alpha   90.00
_cell.angle_beta   90.00
_cell.angle_gamma   90.00
#
_symmetry.space_group_name_H-M   'P 1'
#
loop_
_entity.id
_entity.type
_entity.pdbx_description
1 polymer ?
#
loop_
_entity_poly.entity_id
_entity_poly.type
_entity_poly.pdbx_seq_one_letter_code
_entity_poly.pdbx_strand_id
1 'polypeptide(L)'
;MTENQTDNAAQKKPAKKYDVLLPPGVPRSIIMDVTEKFDVELVERPREMKFANMDGDIRNLLAFRTDLETAQKVEKYIFDELKKYIGEE
;
A
#
# COMPACT_ATOMS: atom_id res chain seq x y z
N MET A 1 -35.42 39.44 7.17
CA MET A 1 -34.09 39.38 7.80
C MET A 1 -33.89 37.94 8.27
N THR A 2 -33.52 37.04 7.34
CA THR A 2 -32.16 36.42 7.22
C THR A 2 -31.82 35.64 8.49
N GLU A 3 -31.97 34.30 8.47
CA GLU A 3 -30.87 33.31 8.33
C GLU A 3 -29.91 33.36 9.55
N ASN A 4 -29.63 32.27 10.27
CA ASN A 4 -29.08 31.04 9.73
C ASN A 4 -29.31 29.84 10.65
N GLN A 5 -29.68 28.74 10.02
CA GLN A 5 -29.30 27.40 10.44
C GLN A 5 -27.77 27.33 10.40
N THR A 6 -27.14 27.04 11.53
CA THR A 6 -25.74 26.63 11.52
C THR A 6 -25.73 25.12 11.62
N ASP A 7 -25.74 24.50 10.45
CA ASP A 7 -25.34 23.12 10.23
C ASP A 7 -24.03 22.84 10.98
N ASN A 8 -24.12 22.02 12.03
CA ASN A 8 -22.95 21.41 12.63
C ASN A 8 -22.48 20.29 11.69
N ALA A 9 -21.76 20.69 10.64
CA ALA A 9 -21.00 19.77 9.82
C ALA A 9 -19.92 19.13 10.70
N ALA A 10 -20.25 17.96 11.26
CA ALA A 10 -19.28 17.09 11.90
C ALA A 10 -18.12 16.89 10.93
N GLN A 11 -16.98 17.49 11.25
CA GLN A 11 -15.74 17.33 10.50
C GLN A 11 -15.36 15.85 10.55
N LYS A 12 -15.79 15.07 9.55
CA LYS A 12 -15.34 13.69 9.33
C LYS A 12 -13.83 13.75 9.14
N LYS A 13 -13.06 13.40 10.19
CA LYS A 13 -11.64 13.11 10.05
C LYS A 13 -11.47 12.15 8.87
N PRO A 14 -10.60 12.44 7.90
CA PRO A 14 -10.36 11.49 6.82
C PRO A 14 -9.94 10.15 7.44
N ALA A 15 -10.56 9.07 6.99
CA ALA A 15 -10.23 7.73 7.47
C ALA A 15 -8.72 7.50 7.28
N LYS A 16 -8.04 7.05 8.34
CA LYS A 16 -6.60 6.85 8.34
C LYS A 16 -6.25 5.70 7.40
N LYS A 17 -5.44 5.97 6.37
CA LYS A 17 -4.91 4.97 5.45
C LYS A 17 -3.48 4.60 5.82
N TYR A 18 -3.08 3.39 5.42
CA TYR A 18 -1.80 2.76 5.67
C TYR A 18 -1.24 2.28 4.35
N ASP A 19 0.09 2.27 4.26
CA ASP A 19 0.81 1.82 3.07
C ASP A 19 1.54 0.51 3.40
N VAL A 20 1.28 -0.54 2.62
CA VAL A 20 2.08 -1.78 2.62
C VAL A 20 3.15 -1.66 1.56
N LEU A 21 4.41 -1.53 1.99
CA LEU A 21 5.53 -1.36 1.07
C LEU A 21 5.84 -2.67 0.33
N LEU A 22 5.99 -2.62 -0.99
CA LEU A 22 6.41 -3.78 -1.77
C LEU A 22 7.94 -3.87 -1.79
N PRO A 23 8.53 -4.99 -1.32
CA PRO A 23 9.95 -5.23 -1.48
C PRO A 23 10.37 -5.25 -2.96
N PRO A 24 11.63 -4.91 -3.27
CA PRO A 24 12.16 -5.16 -4.61
C PRO A 24 12.14 -6.66 -4.91
N GLY A 25 11.69 -7.02 -6.11
CA GLY A 25 11.64 -8.41 -6.56
C GLY A 25 10.29 -9.11 -6.35
N VAL A 26 9.27 -8.44 -5.80
CA VAL A 26 7.90 -8.99 -5.80
C VAL A 26 7.44 -9.25 -7.25
N PRO A 27 7.08 -10.49 -7.62
CA PRO A 27 6.56 -10.81 -8.94
C PRO A 27 5.34 -9.97 -9.33
N ARG A 28 5.32 -9.48 -10.58
CA ARG A 28 4.21 -8.66 -11.10
C ARG A 28 2.85 -9.36 -10.99
N SER A 29 2.80 -10.68 -11.13
CA SER A 29 1.58 -11.48 -10.95
C SER A 29 0.99 -11.29 -9.55
N ILE A 30 1.80 -11.36 -8.49
CA ILE A 30 1.36 -11.15 -7.10
C ILE A 30 0.81 -9.73 -6.93
N ILE A 31 1.44 -8.73 -7.57
CA ILE A 31 0.97 -7.34 -7.51
C ILE A 31 -0.43 -7.21 -8.13
N MET A 32 -0.63 -7.79 -9.32
CA MET A 32 -1.93 -7.79 -10.01
C MET A 32 -3.01 -8.50 -9.18
N ASP A 33 -2.69 -9.69 -8.65
CA ASP A 33 -3.59 -10.45 -7.77
C ASP A 33 -4.07 -9.63 -6.58
N VAL A 34 -3.17 -8.86 -5.94
CA VAL A 34 -3.53 -8.02 -4.80
C VAL A 34 -4.48 -6.89 -5.23
N THR A 35 -4.22 -6.25 -6.36
CA THR A 35 -5.11 -5.19 -6.89
C THR A 35 -6.49 -5.70 -7.31
N GLU A 36 -6.62 -6.98 -7.64
CA GLU A 36 -7.89 -7.60 -8.01
C GLU A 36 -8.66 -8.14 -6.80
N LYS A 37 -7.96 -8.66 -5.78
CA LYS A 37 -8.56 -9.33 -4.61
C LYS A 37 -8.88 -8.41 -3.45
N PHE A 38 -8.22 -7.26 -3.34
CA PHE A 38 -8.34 -6.34 -2.20
C PHE A 38 -8.67 -4.92 -2.65
N ASP A 39 -9.39 -4.18 -1.81
CA ASP A 39 -9.61 -2.74 -2.01
C ASP A 39 -8.34 -1.96 -1.65
N VAL A 40 -7.45 -1.81 -2.64
CA VAL A 40 -6.15 -1.17 -2.49
C VAL A 40 -5.86 -0.20 -3.62
N GLU A 41 -5.10 0.83 -3.30
CA GLU A 41 -4.55 1.76 -4.28
C GLU A 41 -3.05 1.49 -4.44
N LEU A 42 -2.60 1.15 -5.65
CA LEU A 42 -1.16 1.01 -5.93
C LEU A 42 -0.56 2.41 -6.10
N VAL A 43 0.37 2.77 -5.21
CA VAL A 43 0.98 4.10 -5.15
C VAL A 43 2.50 4.02 -5.20
N GLU A 44 3.12 5.03 -5.81
CA GLU A 44 4.56 5.22 -5.76
C GLU A 44 4.98 5.96 -4.48
N ARG A 45 6.10 5.52 -3.92
CA ARG A 45 6.78 6.10 -2.76
C ARG A 45 8.23 6.38 -3.15
N PRO A 46 8.53 7.62 -3.56
CA PRO A 46 9.91 8.00 -3.80
C PRO A 46 10.66 7.94 -2.47
N ARG A 47 11.64 7.03 -2.38
CA ARG A 47 12.62 7.03 -1.29
C ARG A 47 14.00 6.90 -1.90
N GLU A 48 14.91 7.74 -1.43
CA GLU A 48 16.34 7.54 -1.68
C GLU A 48 16.79 6.27 -0.96
N MET A 49 16.88 5.17 -1.69
CA MET A 49 17.43 3.92 -1.17
C MET A 49 18.86 3.74 -1.65
N LYS A 50 19.81 3.78 -0.72
CA LYS A 50 21.17 3.30 -0.95
C LYS A 50 21.18 1.79 -0.74
N PHE A 51 20.89 1.02 -1.78
CA PHE A 51 21.05 -0.43 -1.69
C PHE A 51 22.54 -0.79 -1.70
N ALA A 52 22.94 -1.68 -0.78
CA ALA A 52 24.27 -2.28 -0.79
C ALA A 52 24.53 -2.88 -2.17
N ASN A 53 25.56 -2.38 -2.86
CA ASN A 53 26.03 -2.71 -4.23
C ASN A 53 25.49 -1.88 -5.40
N MET A 54 24.64 -0.87 -5.20
CA MET A 54 24.27 0.06 -6.28
C MET A 54 24.44 1.51 -5.83
N ASP A 55 25.51 2.15 -6.31
CA ASP A 55 25.68 3.59 -6.23
C ASP A 55 24.59 4.27 -7.08
N GLY A 56 23.71 5.05 -6.46
CA GLY A 56 22.99 6.15 -7.13
C GLY A 56 21.57 5.91 -7.67
N ASP A 57 20.99 4.71 -7.61
CA ASP A 57 19.63 4.49 -8.14
C ASP A 57 18.54 4.93 -7.14
N ILE A 58 17.97 6.14 -7.35
CA ILE A 58 16.70 6.54 -6.74
C ILE A 58 15.61 5.65 -7.33
N ARG A 59 15.17 4.63 -6.59
CA ARG A 59 14.05 3.78 -7.03
C ARG A 59 12.76 4.21 -6.37
N ASN A 60 11.74 4.49 -7.18
CA ASN A 60 10.37 4.64 -6.71
C ASN A 60 9.89 3.27 -6.21
N LEU A 61 9.67 3.16 -4.90
CA LEU A 61 9.07 1.96 -4.34
C LEU A 61 7.58 1.97 -4.61
N LEU A 62 7.03 0.79 -4.83
CA LEU A 62 5.58 0.63 -4.87
C LEU A 62 5.06 0.34 -3.47
N ALA A 63 3.85 0.81 -3.18
CA ALA A 63 3.12 0.47 -1.97
C ALA A 63 1.64 0.25 -2.29
N PHE A 64 0.97 -0.59 -1.49
CA PHE A 64 -0.49 -0.70 -1.49
C PHE A 64 -1.05 0.18 -0.38
N ARG A 65 -1.84 1.19 -0.74
CA ARG A 65 -2.49 2.09 0.20
C ARG A 65 -3.92 1.65 0.46
N THR A 66 -4.25 1.38 1.71
CA THR A 66 -5.59 0.90 2.13
C THR A 66 -5.85 1.15 3.62
N ASP A 67 -6.97 0.68 4.18
CA ASP A 67 -7.23 0.70 5.62
C ASP A 67 -6.35 -0.32 6.37
N LEU A 68 -6.31 -0.27 7.71
CA LEU A 68 -5.42 -1.13 8.49
C LEU A 68 -5.76 -2.62 8.40
N GLU A 69 -7.06 -2.96 8.39
CA GLU A 69 -7.50 -4.35 8.35
C GLU A 69 -7.13 -4.99 7.02
N THR A 70 -7.39 -4.27 5.92
CA THR A 70 -7.01 -4.71 4.58
C THR A 70 -5.49 -4.77 4.43
N ALA A 71 -4.75 -3.80 4.98
CA ALA A 71 -3.29 -3.79 4.92
C ALA A 71 -2.67 -5.06 5.55
N GLN A 72 -3.19 -5.50 6.71
CA GLN A 72 -2.72 -6.72 7.37
C GLN A 72 -3.03 -7.99 6.56
N LYS A 73 -4.20 -8.04 5.91
CA LYS A 73 -4.56 -9.16 5.01
C LYS A 73 -3.65 -9.20 3.78
N VAL A 74 -3.37 -8.04 3.19
CA VAL A 74 -2.48 -7.88 2.04
C VAL A 74 -1.05 -8.28 2.39
N GLU A 75 -0.52 -7.84 3.52
CA GLU A 75 0.82 -8.23 4.00
C GLU A 75 0.94 -9.76 4.09
N LYS A 76 -0.02 -10.40 4.76
CA LYS A 76 -0.02 -11.86 4.91
C LYS A 76 -0.10 -12.57 3.56
N TYR A 77 -1.01 -12.12 2.69
CA TYR A 77 -1.17 -12.70 1.35
C TYR A 77 0.11 -12.62 0.52
N ILE A 78 0.75 -11.45 0.49
CA ILE A 78 2.00 -11.25 -0.26
C ILE A 78 3.08 -12.19 0.29
N PHE A 79 3.23 -12.29 1.61
CA PHE A 79 4.22 -13.20 2.21
C PHE A 79 3.96 -14.66 1.86
N ASP A 80 2.70 -15.11 1.91
CA ASP A 80 2.34 -16.49 1.59
C ASP A 80 2.58 -16.80 0.10
N GLU A 81 2.24 -15.88 -0.80
CA GLU A 81 2.51 -16.04 -2.24
C GLU A 81 4.01 -15.99 -2.56
N LEU A 82 4.78 -15.15 -1.86
CA LEU A 82 6.22 -15.09 -2.02
C LEU A 82 6.89 -16.40 -1.57
N LYS A 83 6.43 -17.02 -0.47
CA LYS A 83 6.92 -18.34 -0.02
C LYS A 83 6.67 -19.43 -1.06
N LYS A 84 5.44 -19.47 -1.60
CA LYS A 84 5.09 -20.37 -2.72
C LYS A 84 5.96 -20.13 -3.95
N TYR A 85 6.24 -18.86 -4.26
CA TYR A 85 7.06 -18.48 -5.41
C TYR A 85 8.52 -18.93 -5.29
N ILE A 86 9.11 -18.88 -4.08
CA ILE A 86 10.48 -19.35 -3.84
C ILE A 86 10.56 -20.88 -3.61
N GLY A 87 9.43 -21.58 -3.52
CA GLY A 87 9.37 -23.02 -3.30
C GLY A 87 9.64 -23.47 -1.86
N GLU A 88 9.49 -22.57 -0.89
CA GLU A 88 9.50 -22.92 0.54
C GLU A 88 8.07 -23.35 0.95
N GLU A 89 7.78 -24.65 0.91
CA GLU A 89 6.57 -25.26 1.50
C GLU A 89 6.71 -25.47 3.03
#